data_AF-A0A1Y1QHZ5-F1
#
_entry.id   AF-A0A1Y1QHZ5-F1
#
_cell.length_a   1.000
_cell.length_b   1.000
_cell.length_c   1.000
_cell.angle_alpha   90.00
_cell.angle_beta   90.00
_cell.angle_gamma   90.00
#
_symmetry.space_group_name_H-M   'P 1'
#
loop_
_entity.id
_entity.type
_entity.pdbx_description
1 polymer ?
#
loop_
_entity_poly.entity_id
_entity_poly.type
_entity_poly.pdbx_seq_one_letter_code
_entity_poly.pdbx_strand_id
1 'polypeptide(L)'
;MDTAINEPHISPPVATAGATFKHVLKVDAALFVGITFFAMLGIGITNYRVDSAYSYWSYMLVVLAVVTTAWGSWRAQKLGLREGGKLLYQQIILWGAALVSVAVIYRLLEAGRINVDTTGLLVLLMLTFATFVDGMLVSWKLYVVSALLLLTLLMAAYVGQFLWIILLAAVVLIALVLIFVVWKIRSY
;
A
#
# COMPACT_ATOMS: atom_id res chain seq x y z
N MET A 1 -10.28 -61.96 17.55
CA MET A 1 -11.25 -60.88 17.85
C MET A 1 -10.43 -59.62 17.85
N ASP A 2 -10.30 -59.02 16.67
CA ASP A 2 -9.36 -57.94 16.39
C ASP A 2 -9.94 -56.61 16.86
N THR A 3 -9.36 -56.05 17.92
CA THR A 3 -9.65 -54.68 18.34
C THR A 3 -8.89 -53.74 17.42
N ALA A 4 -9.53 -53.34 16.32
CA ALA A 4 -9.04 -52.29 15.43
C ALA A 4 -8.84 -51.00 16.23
N ILE A 5 -7.58 -50.62 16.40
CA ILE A 5 -7.15 -49.37 17.01
C ILE A 5 -7.52 -48.28 16.01
N ASN A 6 -8.48 -47.44 16.39
CA ASN A 6 -8.91 -46.30 15.61
C ASN A 6 -7.78 -45.26 15.61
N GLU A 7 -6.94 -45.27 14.57
CA GLU A 7 -5.87 -44.28 14.41
C GLU A 7 -6.50 -42.89 14.24
N PRO A 8 -6.05 -41.86 14.98
CA PRO A 8 -6.50 -40.50 14.75
C PRO A 8 -6.05 -40.07 13.34
N HIS A 9 -7.01 -39.75 12.47
CA HIS A 9 -6.78 -39.14 11.16
C HIS A 9 -6.07 -37.79 11.31
N ILE A 10 -4.74 -37.80 11.42
CA ILE A 10 -3.92 -36.61 11.33
C ILE A 10 -3.88 -36.19 9.86
N SER A 11 -4.73 -35.23 9.52
CA SER A 11 -4.68 -34.56 8.22
C SER A 11 -3.27 -33.96 8.03
N PRO A 12 -2.60 -34.15 6.88
CA PRO A 12 -1.22 -33.70 6.74
C PRO A 12 -1.12 -32.17 6.84
N PRO A 13 -0.14 -31.63 7.59
CA PRO A 13 0.03 -30.18 7.83
C PRO A 13 0.29 -29.36 6.54
N VAL A 14 0.53 -30.01 5.40
CA VAL A 14 0.92 -29.39 4.14
C VAL A 14 -0.28 -28.86 3.34
N ALA A 15 -1.46 -29.51 3.42
CA ALA A 15 -2.63 -29.12 2.62
C ALA A 15 -3.24 -27.78 3.07
N THR A 16 -3.26 -27.52 4.37
CA THR A 16 -3.79 -26.28 4.99
C THR A 16 -2.84 -25.09 4.82
N ALA A 17 -1.52 -25.33 4.78
CA ALA A 17 -0.51 -24.29 4.57
C ALA A 17 -0.62 -23.65 3.17
N GLY A 18 -0.80 -24.47 2.13
CA GLY A 18 -0.93 -23.99 0.74
C GLY A 18 -2.19 -23.14 0.51
N ALA A 19 -3.33 -23.52 1.10
CA ALA A 19 -4.57 -22.75 1.02
C ALA A 19 -4.45 -21.39 1.75
N THR A 20 -3.82 -21.38 2.92
CA THR A 20 -3.58 -20.16 3.70
C THR A 20 -2.69 -19.19 2.94
N PHE A 21 -1.61 -19.69 2.31
CA PHE A 21 -0.71 -18.88 1.48
C PHE A 21 -1.40 -18.26 0.26
N LYS A 22 -2.25 -19.04 -0.45
CA LYS A 22 -3.05 -18.53 -1.58
C LYS A 22 -4.02 -17.42 -1.14
N HIS A 23 -4.64 -17.53 0.03
CA HIS A 23 -5.54 -16.51 0.56
C HIS A 23 -4.80 -15.21 0.91
N VAL A 24 -3.65 -15.31 1.58
CA VAL A 24 -2.77 -14.15 1.89
C VAL A 24 -2.40 -13.39 0.61
N LEU A 25 -2.02 -14.14 -0.44
CA LEU A 25 -1.64 -13.55 -1.73
C LEU A 25 -2.76 -12.76 -2.42
N LYS A 26 -4.01 -13.24 -2.33
CA LYS A 26 -5.18 -12.56 -2.92
C LYS A 26 -5.52 -11.26 -2.19
N VAL A 27 -5.52 -11.29 -0.86
CA VAL A 27 -5.82 -10.10 -0.05
C VAL A 27 -4.74 -9.04 -0.23
N ASP A 28 -3.46 -9.42 -0.27
CA ASP A 28 -2.36 -8.50 -0.59
C ASP A 28 -2.61 -7.74 -1.91
N ALA A 29 -3.15 -8.40 -2.93
CA ALA A 29 -3.40 -7.80 -4.24
C ALA A 29 -4.57 -6.81 -4.20
N ALA A 30 -5.65 -7.14 -3.48
CA ALA A 30 -6.78 -6.22 -3.29
C ALA A 30 -6.35 -4.97 -2.51
N LEU A 31 -5.55 -5.17 -1.46
CA LEU A 31 -5.00 -4.10 -0.65
C LEU A 31 -4.15 -3.16 -1.52
N PHE A 32 -3.23 -3.72 -2.31
CA PHE A 32 -2.38 -3.00 -3.26
C PHE A 32 -3.17 -2.11 -4.24
N VAL A 33 -4.22 -2.67 -4.86
CA VAL A 33 -5.08 -1.94 -5.80
C VAL A 33 -5.78 -0.79 -5.10
N GLY A 34 -6.27 -1.02 -3.88
CA GLY A 34 -6.90 0.00 -3.05
C GLY A 34 -5.94 1.18 -2.76
N ILE A 35 -4.76 0.89 -2.21
CA ILE A 35 -3.75 1.93 -1.88
C ILE A 35 -3.47 2.81 -3.09
N THR A 36 -3.26 2.17 -4.24
CA THR A 36 -2.89 2.89 -5.46
C THR A 36 -4.05 3.74 -5.97
N PHE A 37 -5.26 3.17 -6.03
CA PHE A 37 -6.46 3.90 -6.45
C PHE A 37 -6.71 5.14 -5.59
N PHE A 38 -6.63 5.00 -4.27
CA PHE A 38 -6.78 6.12 -3.34
C PHE A 38 -5.67 7.17 -3.50
N ALA A 39 -4.41 6.76 -3.73
CA ALA A 39 -3.34 7.72 -4.00
C ALA A 39 -3.63 8.58 -5.24
N MET A 40 -4.13 7.96 -6.32
CA MET A 40 -4.47 8.67 -7.56
C MET A 40 -5.66 9.61 -7.39
N LEU A 41 -6.68 9.18 -6.64
CA LEU A 41 -7.87 9.97 -6.34
C LEU A 41 -7.49 11.23 -5.53
N GLY A 42 -6.51 11.12 -4.64
CA GLY A 42 -5.97 12.24 -3.87
C GLY A 42 -5.33 13.35 -4.71
N ILE A 43 -4.60 12.96 -5.76
CA ILE A 43 -3.99 13.94 -6.69
C ILE A 43 -5.10 14.73 -7.39
N GLY A 44 -6.16 14.06 -7.84
CA GLY A 44 -7.33 14.71 -8.45
C GLY A 44 -8.05 15.67 -7.50
N ILE A 45 -8.27 15.27 -6.24
CA ILE A 45 -8.91 16.12 -5.23
C ILE A 45 -8.08 17.37 -4.93
N THR A 46 -6.75 17.22 -4.84
CA THR A 46 -5.83 18.33 -4.52
C THR A 46 -5.90 19.45 -5.55
N ASN A 47 -6.12 19.10 -6.83
CA ASN A 47 -6.20 20.05 -7.92
C ASN A 47 -7.55 20.80 -7.97
N TYR A 48 -8.64 20.18 -7.50
CA TYR A 48 -9.98 20.79 -7.55
C TYR A 48 -10.36 21.56 -6.27
N ARG A 49 -9.92 21.10 -5.09
CA ARG A 49 -10.31 21.69 -3.79
C ARG A 49 -9.16 21.63 -2.77
N VAL A 50 -8.34 22.66 -2.75
CA VAL A 50 -7.17 22.80 -1.85
C VAL A 50 -7.56 22.69 -0.37
N ASP A 51 -8.65 23.34 0.04
CA ASP A 51 -9.11 23.36 1.43
C ASP A 51 -9.51 21.98 1.96
N SER A 52 -9.94 21.07 1.08
CA SER A 52 -10.32 19.69 1.45
C SER A 52 -9.17 18.68 1.27
N ALA A 53 -8.07 19.08 0.63
CA ALA A 53 -6.98 18.19 0.28
C ALA A 53 -6.18 17.76 1.52
N TYR A 54 -5.90 18.69 2.45
CA TYR A 54 -5.19 18.36 3.69
C TYR A 54 -5.91 17.25 4.48
N SER A 55 -7.21 17.43 4.71
CA SER A 55 -8.05 16.45 5.39
C SER A 55 -8.05 15.12 4.65
N TYR A 56 -8.20 15.13 3.32
CA TYR A 56 -8.13 13.90 2.52
C TYR A 56 -6.83 13.12 2.72
N TRP A 57 -5.67 13.77 2.56
CA TRP A 57 -4.38 13.08 2.66
C TRP A 57 -4.10 12.58 4.07
N SER A 58 -4.46 13.35 5.09
CA SER A 58 -4.33 12.94 6.50
C SER A 58 -5.17 11.69 6.81
N TYR A 59 -6.44 11.65 6.42
CA TYR A 59 -7.30 10.48 6.61
C TYR A 59 -6.78 9.28 5.83
N MET A 60 -6.35 9.48 4.58
CA MET A 60 -5.81 8.41 3.76
C MET A 60 -4.54 7.81 4.38
N LEU A 61 -3.60 8.63 4.84
CA LEU A 61 -2.38 8.18 5.52
C LEU A 61 -2.69 7.37 6.78
N VAL A 62 -3.66 7.82 7.59
CA VAL A 62 -4.11 7.06 8.78
C VAL A 62 -4.73 5.73 8.39
N VAL A 63 -5.60 5.70 7.37
CA VAL A 63 -6.21 4.46 6.88
C VAL A 63 -5.14 3.49 6.38
N LEU A 64 -4.18 3.97 5.60
CA LEU A 64 -3.07 3.15 5.12
C LEU A 64 -2.23 2.60 6.27
N ALA A 65 -1.88 3.44 7.24
CA ALA A 65 -1.15 3.04 8.43
C ALA A 65 -1.86 1.90 9.17
N VAL A 66 -3.16 2.06 9.44
CA VAL A 66 -3.96 1.05 10.13
C VAL A 66 -4.03 -0.24 9.33
N VAL A 67 -4.31 -0.14 8.03
CA VAL A 67 -4.50 -1.31 7.17
C VAL A 67 -3.21 -2.09 6.98
N THR A 68 -2.09 -1.43 6.65
CA THR A 68 -0.81 -2.14 6.47
C THR A 68 -0.25 -2.66 7.78
N THR A 69 -0.56 -2.00 8.90
CA THR A 69 -0.17 -2.48 10.24
C THR A 69 -0.96 -3.69 10.71
N ALA A 70 -2.29 -3.63 10.57
CA ALA A 70 -3.15 -4.76 10.89
C ALA A 70 -2.81 -5.97 10.01
N TRP A 71 -2.55 -5.73 8.72
CA TRP A 71 -2.15 -6.77 7.78
C TRP A 71 -0.77 -7.38 8.11
N GLY A 72 0.23 -6.53 8.38
CA GLY A 72 1.56 -6.97 8.78
C GLY A 72 1.55 -7.82 10.04
N SER A 73 0.80 -7.39 11.07
CA SER A 73 0.63 -8.16 12.30
C SER A 73 -0.08 -9.49 12.08
N TRP A 74 -1.19 -9.50 11.33
CA TRP A 74 -1.92 -10.75 11.04
C TRP A 74 -1.06 -11.75 10.26
N ARG A 75 -0.31 -11.26 9.26
CA ARG A 75 0.61 -12.09 8.48
C ARG A 75 1.76 -12.62 9.32
N ALA A 76 2.36 -11.80 10.19
CA ALA A 76 3.43 -12.22 11.09
C ALA A 76 2.96 -13.31 12.05
N GLN A 77 1.75 -13.18 12.62
CA GLN A 77 1.13 -14.21 13.45
C GLN A 77 0.86 -15.51 12.69
N LYS A 78 0.29 -15.43 11.48
CA LYS A 78 -0.01 -16.60 10.64
C LYS A 78 1.23 -17.36 10.16
N LEU A 79 2.34 -16.65 9.96
CA LEU A 79 3.61 -17.24 9.51
C LEU A 79 4.56 -17.61 10.68
N GLY A 80 4.14 -17.44 11.94
CA GLY A 80 4.96 -17.77 13.11
C GLY A 80 6.16 -16.83 13.33
N LEU A 81 6.17 -15.67 12.68
CA LEU A 81 7.21 -14.65 12.82
C LEU A 81 6.96 -13.88 14.14
N ARG A 82 7.58 -14.33 15.24
CA ARG A 82 7.35 -13.91 16.65
C ARG A 82 7.70 -12.45 17.02
N GLU A 83 7.89 -11.53 16.07
CA GLU A 83 8.34 -10.15 16.34
C GLU A 83 7.26 -9.06 16.12
N GLY A 84 5.99 -9.35 16.42
CA GLY A 84 4.88 -8.40 16.17
C GLY A 84 5.05 -7.03 16.84
N GLY A 85 5.64 -6.97 18.04
CA GLY A 85 5.83 -5.69 18.76
C GLY A 85 6.85 -4.75 18.10
N LYS A 86 7.93 -5.29 17.53
CA LYS A 86 8.95 -4.50 16.83
C LYS A 86 8.43 -3.97 15.50
N LEU A 87 7.68 -4.79 14.77
CA LEU A 87 7.02 -4.39 13.53
C LEU A 87 6.03 -3.24 13.78
N LEU A 88 5.19 -3.36 14.81
CA LEU A 88 4.23 -2.33 15.19
C LEU A 88 4.92 -0.99 15.51
N TYR A 89 6.01 -1.03 16.29
CA TYR A 89 6.78 0.17 16.62
C TYR A 89 7.37 0.83 15.37
N GLN A 90 7.97 0.04 14.47
CA GLN A 90 8.53 0.54 13.21
C GLN A 90 7.45 1.18 12.31
N GLN A 91 6.27 0.58 12.23
CA GLN A 91 5.16 1.13 11.45
C GLN A 91 4.59 2.41 12.05
N ILE A 92 4.43 2.48 13.37
CA ILE A 92 3.96 3.71 14.04
C ILE A 92 4.93 4.86 13.76
N ILE A 93 6.25 4.63 13.86
CA ILE A 93 7.25 5.66 13.55
C ILE A 93 7.18 6.07 12.08
N LEU A 94 7.13 5.11 11.16
CA LEU A 94 7.12 5.38 9.73
C LEU A 94 5.91 6.21 9.31
N TRP A 95 4.71 5.77 9.69
CA TRP A 95 3.47 6.45 9.34
C TRP A 95 3.29 7.75 10.12
N GLY A 96 3.77 7.82 11.36
CA GLY A 96 3.85 9.06 12.13
C GLY A 96 4.74 10.10 11.45
N ALA A 97 5.92 9.70 10.99
CA ALA A 97 6.82 10.57 10.23
C ALA A 97 6.17 11.02 8.91
N ALA A 98 5.48 10.14 8.19
CA ALA A 98 4.76 10.50 6.97
C ALA A 98 3.65 11.55 7.22
N LEU A 99 2.87 11.38 8.30
CA LEU A 99 1.84 12.35 8.70
C LEU A 99 2.43 13.71 9.09
N VAL A 100 3.52 13.72 9.86
CA VAL A 100 4.23 14.96 10.22
C VAL A 100 4.74 15.66 8.96
N SER A 101 5.35 14.91 8.03
CA SER A 101 5.82 15.47 6.75
C SER A 101 4.70 16.11 5.95
N VAL A 102 3.53 15.45 5.83
CA VAL A 102 2.38 16.05 5.15
C VAL A 102 1.88 17.31 5.86
N ALA A 103 1.79 17.30 7.18
CA ALA A 103 1.42 18.50 7.93
C ALA A 103 2.40 19.65 7.66
N VAL A 104 3.70 19.40 7.66
CA VAL A 104 4.73 20.40 7.33
C VAL A 104 4.57 20.91 5.90
N ILE A 105 4.36 20.03 4.91
CA ILE A 105 4.14 20.42 3.51
C ILE A 105 2.96 21.40 3.39
N TYR A 106 1.83 21.11 4.05
CA TYR A 106 0.68 22.02 4.03
C TYR A 106 0.94 23.35 4.77
N ARG A 107 1.73 23.35 5.85
CA ARG A 107 2.18 24.61 6.48
C ARG A 107 3.06 25.45 5.56
N LEU A 108 3.88 24.82 4.71
CA LEU A 108 4.67 25.53 3.70
C LEU A 108 3.77 26.15 2.62
N LEU A 109 2.67 25.47 2.25
CA LEU A 109 1.66 26.01 1.34
C LEU A 109 0.95 27.23 1.96
N GLU A 110 0.48 27.11 3.21
CA GLU A 110 -0.14 28.23 3.96
C GLU A 110 0.81 29.43 4.12
N ALA A 111 2.10 29.17 4.31
CA ALA A 111 3.13 30.20 4.38
C ALA A 111 3.51 30.81 3.02
N GLY A 112 2.88 30.38 1.92
CA GLY A 112 3.14 30.85 0.56
C GLY A 112 4.51 30.47 0.02
N ARG A 113 5.17 29.45 0.59
CA ARG A 113 6.52 29.01 0.18
C ARG A 113 6.50 28.01 -0.95
N ILE A 114 5.39 27.30 -1.12
CA ILE A 114 5.14 26.38 -2.23
C ILE A 114 3.74 26.64 -2.78
N ASN A 115 3.49 26.24 -4.02
CA ASN A 115 2.17 26.31 -4.64
C ASN A 115 1.42 24.97 -4.50
N VAL A 116 0.14 24.98 -4.87
CA VAL A 116 -0.77 23.83 -4.76
C VAL A 116 -0.25 22.63 -5.56
N ASP A 117 0.24 22.86 -6.79
CA ASP A 117 0.75 21.80 -7.66
C ASP A 117 1.94 21.09 -7.03
N THR A 118 2.90 21.86 -6.51
CA THR A 118 4.08 21.35 -5.81
C THR A 118 3.69 20.61 -4.53
N THR A 119 2.66 21.08 -3.83
CA THR A 119 2.15 20.43 -2.61
C THR A 119 1.68 19.01 -2.91
N GLY A 120 0.86 18.81 -3.95
CA GLY A 120 0.38 17.49 -4.35
C GLY A 120 1.51 16.53 -4.71
N LEU A 121 2.52 17.02 -5.43
CA LEU A 121 3.71 16.24 -5.80
C LEU A 121 4.54 15.85 -4.56
N LEU A 122 4.77 16.78 -3.62
CA LEU A 122 5.52 16.50 -2.40
C LEU A 122 4.80 15.49 -1.50
N VAL A 123 3.47 15.57 -1.41
CA VAL A 123 2.68 14.58 -0.65
C VAL A 123 2.76 13.20 -1.32
N LEU A 124 2.66 13.13 -2.65
CA LEU A 124 2.81 11.88 -3.39
C LEU A 124 4.22 11.29 -3.25
N LEU A 125 5.26 12.14 -3.23
CA LEU A 125 6.63 11.73 -2.95
C LEU A 125 6.77 11.14 -1.54
N MET A 126 6.20 11.80 -0.51
CA MET A 126 6.23 11.28 0.86
C MET A 126 5.49 9.96 0.98
N LEU A 127 4.34 9.81 0.30
CA LEU A 127 3.59 8.56 0.26
C LEU A 127 4.38 7.44 -0.44
N THR A 128 5.06 7.77 -1.53
CA THR A 128 5.95 6.85 -2.25
C THR A 128 7.07 6.35 -1.34
N PHE A 129 7.69 7.26 -0.59
CA PHE A 129 8.77 6.91 0.34
C PHE A 129 8.26 6.06 1.51
N ALA A 130 7.13 6.45 2.13
CA ALA A 130 6.53 5.70 3.22
C ALA A 130 6.15 4.27 2.79
N THR A 131 5.52 4.12 1.62
CA THR A 131 5.14 2.80 1.08
C THR A 131 6.36 1.96 0.68
N PHE A 132 7.44 2.57 0.19
CA PHE A 132 8.69 1.87 -0.10
C PHE A 132 9.29 1.26 1.17
N VAL A 133 9.41 2.06 2.24
CA VAL A 133 9.94 1.59 3.53
C VAL A 133 9.00 0.56 4.16
N ASP A 134 7.68 0.74 4.09
CA ASP A 134 6.71 -0.25 4.57
C ASP A 134 6.84 -1.59 3.81
N GLY A 135 7.33 -1.57 2.57
CA GLY A 135 7.69 -2.77 1.82
C GLY A 135 8.87 -3.56 2.38
N MET A 136 9.83 -2.90 3.02
CA MET A 136 10.87 -3.57 3.81
C MET A 136 10.27 -4.28 5.02
N LEU A 137 9.26 -3.68 5.65
CA LEU A 137 8.70 -4.12 6.93
C LEU A 137 7.66 -5.23 6.78
N VAL A 138 6.77 -5.12 5.79
CA VAL A 138 5.56 -5.96 5.68
C VAL A 138 5.64 -6.93 4.50
N SER A 139 5.96 -6.42 3.31
CA SER A 139 5.85 -7.22 2.08
C SER A 139 6.57 -6.57 0.91
N TRP A 140 7.34 -7.36 0.18
CA TRP A 140 8.00 -6.94 -1.06
C TRP A 140 7.05 -6.32 -2.11
N LYS A 141 5.75 -6.66 -2.02
CA LYS A 141 4.72 -6.10 -2.91
C LYS A 141 4.60 -4.58 -2.76
N LEU A 142 4.78 -4.03 -1.56
CA LEU A 142 4.71 -2.58 -1.38
C LEU A 142 5.87 -1.85 -2.08
N TYR A 143 7.00 -2.51 -2.36
CA TYR A 143 8.00 -1.94 -3.28
C TYR A 143 7.45 -1.73 -4.67
N VAL A 144 6.67 -2.67 -5.19
CA VAL A 144 6.02 -2.53 -6.49
C VAL A 144 5.00 -1.39 -6.45
N VAL A 145 4.24 -1.21 -5.34
CA VAL A 145 3.36 -0.03 -5.17
C VAL A 145 4.18 1.24 -5.27
N SER A 146 5.26 1.33 -4.48
CA SER A 146 6.09 2.52 -4.42
C SER A 146 6.76 2.83 -5.76
N ALA A 147 7.18 1.82 -6.53
CA ALA A 147 7.72 2.03 -7.86
C ALA A 147 6.68 2.62 -8.82
N LEU A 148 5.43 2.17 -8.73
CA LEU A 148 4.32 2.70 -9.52
C LEU A 148 3.91 4.11 -9.09
N LEU A 149 3.89 4.39 -7.78
CA LEU A 149 3.66 5.74 -7.27
C LEU A 149 4.78 6.70 -7.67
N LEU A 150 6.04 6.25 -7.63
CA LEU A 150 7.19 7.03 -8.10
C LEU A 150 7.08 7.34 -9.58
N LEU A 151 6.70 6.36 -10.40
CA LEU A 151 6.47 6.59 -11.83
C LEU A 151 5.36 7.60 -12.05
N THR A 152 4.27 7.49 -11.30
CA THR A 152 3.15 8.44 -11.35
C THR A 152 3.61 9.85 -10.97
N LEU A 153 4.43 9.98 -9.92
CA LEU A 153 5.03 11.25 -9.51
C LEU A 153 5.88 11.86 -10.62
N LEU A 154 6.79 11.08 -11.23
CA LEU A 154 7.65 11.55 -12.30
C LEU A 154 6.81 12.02 -13.50
N MET A 155 5.83 11.22 -13.92
CA MET A 155 4.97 11.58 -15.03
C MET A 155 4.15 12.84 -14.73
N ALA A 156 3.65 12.99 -13.50
CA ALA A 156 2.94 14.18 -13.05
C ALA A 156 3.84 15.42 -13.00
N ALA A 157 5.12 15.28 -12.60
CA ALA A 157 6.05 16.39 -12.53
C ALA A 157 6.46 16.95 -13.90
N TYR A 158 6.53 16.11 -14.94
CA TYR A 158 7.06 16.50 -16.25
C TYR A 158 6.01 16.86 -17.29
N VAL A 159 4.72 16.60 -17.05
CA VAL A 159 3.69 16.88 -18.06
C VAL A 159 2.61 17.82 -17.56
N GLY A 160 2.62 19.04 -18.12
CA GLY A 160 1.72 20.14 -17.73
C GLY A 160 0.22 19.89 -17.94
N GLN A 161 -0.20 18.77 -18.55
CA GLN A 161 -1.61 18.36 -18.66
C GLN A 161 -1.90 17.16 -17.75
N PHE A 162 -2.00 17.46 -16.45
CA PHE A 162 -2.06 16.52 -15.32
C PHE A 162 -3.14 15.42 -15.43
N LEU A 163 -4.31 15.68 -16.03
CA LEU A 163 -5.44 14.74 -15.97
C LEU A 163 -5.28 13.51 -16.88
N TRP A 164 -4.80 13.69 -18.11
CA TRP A 164 -4.69 12.60 -19.09
C TRP A 164 -3.60 11.59 -18.70
N ILE A 165 -2.57 12.05 -18.00
CA ILE A 165 -1.46 11.21 -17.56
C ILE A 165 -1.75 10.44 -16.30
N ILE A 166 -2.50 11.04 -15.37
CA ILE A 166 -3.05 10.28 -14.24
C ILE A 166 -3.98 9.18 -14.78
N LEU A 167 -4.82 9.48 -15.78
CA LEU A 167 -5.69 8.49 -16.42
C LEU A 167 -4.88 7.38 -17.11
N LEU A 168 -3.85 7.73 -17.91
CA LEU A 168 -2.97 6.77 -18.58
C LEU A 168 -2.18 5.92 -17.58
N ALA A 169 -1.62 6.55 -16.54
CA ALA A 169 -0.93 5.85 -15.47
C ALA A 169 -1.87 4.84 -14.80
N ALA A 170 -3.14 5.21 -14.56
CA ALA A 170 -4.14 4.34 -13.94
C ALA A 170 -4.44 3.13 -14.84
N VAL A 171 -4.59 3.33 -16.15
CA VAL A 171 -4.82 2.27 -17.13
C VAL A 171 -3.62 1.31 -17.19
N VAL A 172 -2.40 1.85 -17.29
CA VAL A 172 -1.17 1.04 -17.29
C VAL A 172 -1.04 0.25 -15.98
N LEU A 173 -1.40 0.86 -14.84
CA LEU A 173 -1.40 0.21 -13.53
C LEU A 173 -2.39 -0.94 -13.45
N ILE A 174 -3.64 -0.72 -13.88
CA ILE A 174 -4.68 -1.76 -13.92
C ILE A 174 -4.23 -2.89 -14.83
N ALA A 175 -3.66 -2.57 -16.00
CA ALA A 175 -3.13 -3.57 -16.93
C ALA A 175 -1.99 -4.38 -16.30
N LEU A 176 -1.01 -3.74 -15.66
CA LEU A 176 0.10 -4.43 -14.99
C LEU A 176 -0.38 -5.32 -13.85
N VAL A 177 -1.34 -4.85 -13.05
CA VAL A 177 -1.95 -5.65 -11.97
C VAL A 177 -2.70 -6.85 -12.56
N LEU A 178 -3.53 -6.65 -13.60
CA LEU A 178 -4.26 -7.73 -14.25
C LEU A 178 -3.31 -8.75 -14.87
N ILE A 179 -2.27 -8.30 -15.57
CA ILE A 179 -1.23 -9.17 -16.14
C ILE A 179 -0.54 -9.94 -15.02
N PHE A 180 -0.15 -9.30 -13.93
CA PHE A 180 0.49 -9.96 -12.79
C PHE A 180 -0.42 -10.99 -12.11
N VAL A 181 -1.69 -10.66 -11.92
CA VAL A 181 -2.71 -11.57 -11.35
C VAL A 181 -2.92 -12.76 -12.27
N VAL A 182 -3.09 -12.54 -13.58
CA VAL A 182 -3.29 -13.60 -14.57
C VAL A 182 -2.05 -14.48 -14.70
N TRP A 183 -0.85 -13.89 -14.77
CA TRP A 183 0.40 -14.63 -14.88
C TRP A 183 0.64 -15.50 -13.66
N LYS A 184 0.34 -14.98 -12.46
CA LYS A 184 0.49 -15.74 -11.21
C LYS A 184 -0.59 -16.80 -11.02
N ILE A 185 -1.81 -16.61 -11.54
CA ILE A 185 -2.85 -17.65 -11.56
C ILE A 185 -2.47 -18.78 -12.55
N ARG A 186 -1.81 -18.45 -13.66
CA ARG A 186 -1.41 -19.40 -14.71
C ARG A 186 -0.13 -20.18 -14.40
N SER A 187 0.69 -19.71 -13.46
CA SER A 187 1.94 -20.36 -13.03
C SER A 187 1.75 -21.36 -11.87
N TYR A 188 0.51 -21.68 -11.49
CA TYR A 188 0.12 -22.73 -10.55
C TYR A 188 -0.82 -23.72 -11.25
#